data_AF-A0A2A9U6B8-F1
#
_entry.id   AF-A0A2A9U6B8-F1
#
_cell.length_a   1.000
_cell.length_b   1.000
_cell.length_c   1.000
_cell.angle_alpha   90.00
_cell.angle_beta   90.00
_cell.angle_gamma   90.00
#
_symmetry.space_group_name_H-M   'P 1'
#
loop_
_entity.id
_entity.type
_entity.pdbx_description
1 polymer ?
#
loop_
_entity_poly.entity_id
_entity_poly.type
_entity_poly.pdbx_seq_one_letter_code
_entity_poly.pdbx_strand_id
1 'polypeptide(L)'
;MKMLTVENLSKSYGEKPLFDGLSCSITEGQRVGIIGVNGTGKSTLLKIIAGLETPDTGDMTHSRGYTISYLSQQPEFDEKLTVLEQVFHGDTPLIRLLRDYEKALLNIEKDPSNEKVQEQLFVVQQRMDAMSAWEANANAKSLLTKLGITDFTATVGNLSGGQKKRIAMAQCFIETPDLLILDEPTNHLDHETVEWLEEYLARYTGAVLLVTHDRYFLDRVTNRIFELDNGKLYSYEGNYSTFLEAKALREEQELAQESKRQNLYRRELAWIRRGAKARSTKQKARIQRFDELKEQEGPAAKQSVDIALSGSRLGKKVLELKDVTKKFGDKTVLHNFNHIVKPGDRIGIIGANGSGKSSLLNMLAGKLSPDSGEIEVGQTVKVAYYTQENEEMNLNQRMIEYIKEIAEVIHTTDGKVIGASQMLERFLFPTHSHGTPLGKLSGGERRRLYLLRILMGEPNVLLLDEPTNDLDTQTLTVLEDYLEDFPGVVLTVSHDRYFLDKVVDELFIFTGGGEVREFLGSYTDYLEMEKTKELIEKAEMQKEKKVVEEAPKQQRKRKLSYNEQREWETIEDKIAELEEKLELIGEELTNVGSDFTKAQELSEAAQKTEEELEKTMERWSELSDIVEGLK
;
A
#
# COMPACT_ATOMS: atom_id res chain seq x y z
N MET A 1 26.77 1.73 -14.00
CA MET A 1 25.40 1.39 -13.57
C MET A 1 25.40 -0.04 -13.09
N LYS A 2 24.93 -0.27 -11.88
CA LYS A 2 24.73 -1.64 -11.37
C LYS A 2 23.42 -2.17 -11.93
N MET A 3 23.42 -3.43 -12.36
CA MET A 3 22.29 -4.06 -13.06
C MET A 3 22.24 -5.54 -12.71
N LEU A 4 21.03 -6.05 -12.54
CA LEU A 4 20.70 -7.47 -12.56
C LEU A 4 19.96 -7.78 -13.86
N THR A 5 20.40 -8.79 -14.59
CA THR A 5 19.72 -9.31 -15.78
C THR A 5 19.34 -10.76 -15.56
N VAL A 6 18.09 -11.09 -15.86
CA VAL A 6 17.51 -12.42 -15.79
C VAL A 6 17.10 -12.81 -17.20
N GLU A 7 17.57 -13.97 -17.68
CA GLU A 7 17.28 -14.45 -19.03
C GLU A 7 16.69 -15.87 -18.99
N ASN A 8 15.55 -16.04 -19.68
CA ASN A 8 14.85 -17.33 -19.88
C ASN A 8 14.63 -18.15 -18.60
N LEU A 9 14.30 -17.49 -17.50
CA LEU A 9 14.12 -18.11 -16.20
C LEU A 9 12.80 -18.89 -16.15
N SER A 10 12.88 -20.17 -15.80
CA SER A 10 11.70 -21.04 -15.67
C SER A 10 11.72 -21.83 -14.37
N LYS A 11 10.53 -22.03 -13.80
CA LYS A 11 10.35 -22.83 -12.58
C LYS A 11 9.04 -23.60 -12.60
N SER A 12 9.10 -24.87 -12.22
CA SER A 12 7.95 -25.75 -12.05
C SER A 12 7.96 -26.40 -10.66
N TYR A 13 6.77 -26.53 -10.06
CA TYR A 13 6.57 -27.32 -8.84
C TYR A 13 5.68 -28.51 -9.15
N GLY A 14 6.27 -29.71 -9.18
CA GLY A 14 5.58 -30.93 -9.62
C GLY A 14 5.21 -30.85 -11.11
N GLU A 15 3.95 -31.10 -11.45
CA GLU A 15 3.44 -31.01 -12.83
C GLU A 15 2.96 -29.60 -13.23
N LYS A 16 2.93 -28.64 -12.30
CA LYS A 16 2.42 -27.29 -12.56
C LYS A 16 3.59 -26.32 -12.84
N PRO A 17 3.75 -25.83 -14.08
CA PRO A 17 4.70 -24.75 -14.35
C PRO A 17 4.21 -23.46 -13.64
N LEU A 18 5.09 -22.81 -12.89
CA LEU A 18 4.80 -21.50 -12.29
C LEU A 18 5.00 -20.40 -13.33
N PHE A 19 6.15 -20.42 -13.99
CA PHE A 19 6.52 -19.51 -15.05
C PHE A 19 7.57 -20.14 -15.97
N ASP A 20 7.56 -19.71 -17.24
CA ASP A 20 8.37 -20.29 -18.31
C ASP A 20 8.98 -19.18 -19.18
N GLY A 21 10.31 -19.16 -19.29
CA GLY A 21 11.05 -18.24 -20.13
C GLY A 21 11.03 -16.77 -19.70
N LEU A 22 10.97 -16.47 -18.39
CA LEU A 22 10.94 -15.09 -17.91
C LEU A 22 12.26 -14.38 -18.19
N SER A 23 12.18 -13.19 -18.78
CA SER A 23 13.35 -12.34 -19.00
C SER A 23 13.06 -10.91 -18.52
N CYS A 24 13.95 -10.37 -17.68
CA CYS A 24 13.83 -9.01 -17.18
C CYS A 24 15.19 -8.44 -16.79
N SER A 25 15.27 -7.12 -16.72
CA SER A 25 16.44 -6.39 -16.26
C SER A 25 16.03 -5.39 -15.19
N ILE A 26 16.76 -5.32 -14.10
CA ILE A 26 16.56 -4.36 -13.01
C ILE A 26 17.82 -3.50 -12.92
N THR A 27 17.66 -2.19 -13.09
CA THR A 27 18.76 -1.22 -13.01
C THR A 27 18.68 -0.40 -11.74
N GLU A 28 19.82 0.15 -11.33
CA GLU A 28 19.92 1.14 -10.26
C GLU A 28 18.86 2.27 -10.38
N GLY A 29 18.22 2.63 -9.27
CA GLY A 29 17.12 3.60 -9.21
C GLY A 29 15.75 3.10 -9.68
N GLN A 30 15.63 1.88 -10.22
CA GLN A 30 14.33 1.30 -10.51
C GLN A 30 13.67 0.77 -9.22
N ARG A 31 12.39 1.09 -9.06
CA ARG A 31 11.52 0.63 -7.98
C ARG A 31 10.41 -0.16 -8.62
N VAL A 32 10.62 -1.47 -8.69
CA VAL A 32 9.79 -2.40 -9.44
C VAL A 32 8.78 -3.06 -8.50
N GLY A 33 7.50 -2.88 -8.74
CA GLY A 33 6.43 -3.62 -8.07
C GLY A 33 6.07 -4.89 -8.86
N ILE A 34 6.03 -6.06 -8.23
CA ILE A 34 5.54 -7.29 -8.86
C ILE A 34 4.09 -7.55 -8.44
N ILE A 35 3.24 -7.73 -9.44
CA ILE A 35 1.80 -7.95 -9.28
C ILE A 35 1.43 -9.26 -9.97
N GLY A 36 0.49 -9.99 -9.39
CA GLY A 36 0.04 -11.26 -9.92
C GLY A 36 -0.91 -11.95 -8.96
N VAL A 37 -1.74 -12.85 -9.47
CA VAL A 37 -2.66 -13.63 -8.63
C VAL A 37 -1.90 -14.56 -7.70
N ASN A 38 -2.52 -14.91 -6.58
CA ASN A 38 -1.92 -15.85 -5.64
C ASN A 38 -1.64 -17.20 -6.32
N GLY A 39 -0.45 -17.75 -6.05
CA GLY A 39 0.00 -19.01 -6.66
C GLY A 39 0.62 -18.90 -8.05
N THR A 40 0.84 -17.69 -8.59
CA THR A 40 1.62 -17.47 -9.83
C THR A 40 3.13 -17.63 -9.67
N GLY A 41 3.63 -17.66 -8.42
CA GLY A 41 5.05 -17.80 -8.14
C GLY A 41 5.80 -16.51 -7.84
N LYS A 42 5.13 -15.40 -7.46
CA LYS A 42 5.77 -14.13 -7.05
C LYS A 42 6.88 -14.33 -6.01
N SER A 43 6.57 -14.93 -4.86
CA SER A 43 7.56 -15.17 -3.81
C SER A 43 8.65 -16.15 -4.26
N THR A 44 8.34 -17.11 -5.14
CA THR A 44 9.33 -18.01 -5.75
C THR A 44 10.30 -17.24 -6.64
N LEU A 45 9.80 -16.30 -7.46
CA LEU A 45 10.62 -15.42 -8.28
C LEU A 45 11.53 -14.56 -7.40
N LEU A 46 11.03 -13.98 -6.31
CA LEU A 46 11.86 -13.23 -5.36
C LEU A 46 12.96 -14.09 -4.74
N LYS A 47 12.65 -15.32 -4.31
CA LYS A 47 13.62 -16.26 -3.71
C LYS A 47 14.70 -16.67 -4.69
N ILE A 48 14.34 -16.89 -5.96
CA ILE A 48 15.31 -17.17 -7.02
C ILE A 48 16.20 -15.96 -7.24
N ILE A 49 15.63 -14.75 -7.32
CA ILE A 49 16.41 -13.50 -7.49
C ILE A 49 17.33 -13.26 -6.28
N ALA A 50 16.89 -13.61 -5.07
CA ALA A 50 17.68 -13.54 -3.84
C ALA A 50 18.76 -14.62 -3.73
N GLY A 51 18.79 -15.60 -4.63
CA GLY A 51 19.73 -16.73 -4.60
C GLY A 51 19.41 -17.80 -3.54
N LEU A 52 18.20 -17.77 -2.95
CA LEU A 52 17.74 -18.74 -1.96
C LEU A 52 17.16 -20.01 -2.60
N GLU A 53 16.75 -19.93 -3.85
CA GLU A 53 16.17 -21.03 -4.61
C GLU A 53 16.81 -21.11 -6.00
N THR A 54 16.99 -22.33 -6.51
CA THR A 54 17.60 -22.56 -7.83
C THR A 54 16.53 -22.60 -8.92
N PRO A 55 16.72 -21.89 -10.04
CA PRO A 55 15.83 -22.01 -11.20
C PRO A 55 16.03 -23.36 -11.89
N ASP A 56 15.01 -23.82 -12.63
CA ASP A 56 15.13 -25.08 -13.40
C ASP A 56 15.87 -24.84 -14.72
N THR A 57 15.63 -23.68 -15.34
CA THR A 57 16.34 -23.18 -16.53
C THR A 57 16.48 -21.66 -16.47
N GLY A 58 17.41 -21.13 -17.27
CA GLY A 58 17.71 -19.70 -17.32
C GLY A 58 18.92 -19.32 -16.47
N ASP A 59 19.46 -18.14 -16.75
CA ASP A 59 20.66 -17.61 -16.10
C ASP A 59 20.39 -16.23 -15.50
N MET A 60 21.07 -15.96 -14.39
CA MET A 60 21.07 -14.65 -13.75
C MET A 60 22.47 -14.07 -13.78
N THR A 61 22.60 -12.85 -14.27
CA THR A 61 23.87 -12.14 -14.34
C THR A 61 23.77 -10.79 -13.61
N HIS A 62 24.82 -10.44 -12.88
CA HIS A 62 24.90 -9.17 -12.17
C HIS A 62 26.32 -8.60 -12.20
N SER A 63 26.44 -7.29 -11.94
CA SER A 63 27.74 -6.62 -11.81
C SER A 63 28.61 -7.24 -10.70
N ARG A 64 29.94 -7.14 -10.81
CA ARG A 64 30.85 -7.62 -9.75
C ARG A 64 30.63 -6.84 -8.45
N GLY A 65 30.51 -7.54 -7.33
CA GLY A 65 30.26 -6.95 -6.02
C GLY A 65 28.81 -6.48 -5.79
N TYR A 66 27.87 -6.95 -6.62
CA TYR A 66 26.44 -6.67 -6.45
C TYR A 66 25.92 -7.35 -5.18
N THR A 67 25.33 -6.56 -4.28
CA THR A 67 24.74 -7.07 -3.04
C THR A 67 23.22 -7.08 -3.13
N ILE A 68 22.61 -8.18 -2.67
CA ILE A 68 21.16 -8.36 -2.66
C ILE A 68 20.73 -8.64 -1.22
N SER A 69 19.72 -7.92 -0.73
CA SER A 69 19.06 -8.24 0.54
C SER A 69 17.62 -8.63 0.29
N TYR A 70 17.13 -9.63 1.02
CA TYR A 70 15.77 -10.14 0.91
C TYR A 70 15.05 -10.11 2.25
N LEU A 71 13.94 -9.38 2.29
CA LEU A 71 12.97 -9.43 3.38
C LEU A 71 11.90 -10.45 3.02
N SER A 72 11.95 -11.61 3.69
CA SER A 72 10.94 -12.66 3.56
C SER A 72 9.63 -12.29 4.27
N GLN A 73 8.51 -12.79 3.76
CA GLN A 73 7.18 -12.61 4.36
C GLN A 73 7.11 -13.12 5.82
N GLN A 74 7.76 -14.26 6.12
CA GLN A 74 7.89 -14.83 7.46
C GLN A 74 9.37 -14.94 7.82
N PRO A 75 9.95 -13.90 8.44
CA PRO A 75 11.34 -13.92 8.85
C PRO A 75 11.57 -14.97 9.95
N GLU A 76 12.57 -15.82 9.75
CA GLU A 76 13.06 -16.74 10.77
C GLU A 76 14.02 -16.01 11.70
N PHE A 77 13.79 -16.14 13.01
CA PHE A 77 14.58 -15.48 14.04
C PHE A 77 15.11 -16.48 15.05
N ASP A 78 16.32 -16.24 15.55
CA ASP A 78 16.78 -16.93 16.75
C ASP A 78 16.14 -16.25 17.96
N GLU A 79 15.19 -16.94 18.58
CA GLU A 79 14.41 -16.44 19.70
C GLU A 79 15.26 -16.08 20.92
N LYS A 80 16.52 -16.52 21.00
CA LYS A 80 17.41 -16.27 22.13
C LYS A 80 18.20 -14.97 22.00
N LEU A 81 18.30 -14.41 20.79
CA LEU A 81 19.08 -13.19 20.56
C LEU A 81 18.32 -11.95 21.04
N THR A 82 19.08 -10.92 21.39
CA THR A 82 18.53 -9.57 21.59
C THR A 82 18.17 -8.94 20.25
N VAL A 83 17.31 -7.91 20.27
CA VAL A 83 16.95 -7.13 19.07
C VAL A 83 18.21 -6.72 18.29
N LEU A 84 19.17 -6.15 19.00
CA LEU A 84 20.36 -5.58 18.38
C LEU A 84 21.33 -6.65 17.86
N GLU A 85 21.46 -7.78 18.58
CA GLU A 85 22.21 -8.95 18.07
C GLU A 85 21.56 -9.57 16.84
N GLN A 86 20.22 -9.60 16.78
CA GLN A 86 19.48 -10.14 15.65
C GLN A 86 19.64 -9.26 14.41
N VAL A 87 19.57 -7.94 14.58
CA VAL A 87 19.89 -6.99 13.49
C VAL A 87 21.31 -7.20 12.98
N PHE A 88 22.23 -7.60 13.84
CA PHE A 88 23.62 -7.93 13.49
C PHE A 88 23.87 -9.43 13.29
N HIS A 89 22.86 -10.18 12.84
CA HIS A 89 22.99 -11.62 12.60
C HIS A 89 23.69 -11.98 11.27
N GLY A 90 23.91 -11.00 10.38
CA GLY A 90 24.55 -11.18 9.08
C GLY A 90 26.01 -11.66 9.14
N ASP A 91 26.46 -12.24 8.02
CA ASP A 91 27.82 -12.80 7.87
C ASP A 91 28.83 -11.81 7.26
N THR A 92 28.39 -10.61 6.91
CA THR A 92 29.26 -9.61 6.32
C THR A 92 30.33 -9.17 7.33
N PRO A 93 31.54 -8.80 6.88
CA PRO A 93 32.62 -8.37 7.77
C PRO A 93 32.21 -7.21 8.69
N LEU A 94 31.40 -6.28 8.16
CA LEU A 94 30.86 -5.15 8.90
C LEU A 94 29.93 -5.61 10.04
N ILE A 95 28.96 -6.48 9.73
CA ILE A 95 27.99 -6.96 10.71
C ILE A 95 28.66 -7.81 11.80
N ARG A 96 29.63 -8.66 11.44
CA ARG A 96 30.42 -9.41 12.43
C ARG A 96 31.16 -8.49 13.40
N LEU A 97 31.75 -7.41 12.88
CA LEU A 97 32.45 -6.42 13.70
C LEU A 97 31.51 -5.70 14.67
N LEU A 98 30.31 -5.31 14.20
CA LEU A 98 29.28 -4.70 15.04
C LEU A 98 28.82 -5.63 16.16
N ARG A 99 28.61 -6.92 15.83
CA ARG A 99 28.25 -7.94 16.83
C ARG A 99 29.35 -8.17 17.85
N ASP A 100 30.62 -8.22 17.42
CA ASP A 100 31.76 -8.38 18.31
C ASP A 100 31.91 -7.18 19.25
N TYR A 101 31.60 -5.97 18.77
CA TYR A 101 31.60 -4.75 19.57
C TYR A 101 30.55 -4.78 20.68
N GLU A 102 29.30 -5.13 20.36
CA GLU A 102 28.21 -5.20 21.34
C GLU A 102 28.44 -6.33 22.36
N LYS A 103 29.01 -7.46 21.93
CA LYS A 103 29.46 -8.51 22.87
C LYS A 103 30.58 -8.03 23.80
N ALA A 104 31.53 -7.24 23.30
CA ALA A 104 32.58 -6.67 24.13
C ALA A 104 32.01 -5.69 25.17
N LEU A 105 31.00 -4.89 24.81
CA LEU A 105 30.29 -4.01 25.74
C LEU A 105 29.56 -4.79 26.84
N LEU A 106 28.82 -5.85 26.49
CA LEU A 106 28.15 -6.69 27.47
C LEU A 106 29.13 -7.40 28.42
N ASN A 107 30.30 -7.80 27.91
CA ASN A 107 31.33 -8.42 28.73
C ASN A 107 32.00 -7.42 29.68
N ILE A 108 32.24 -6.18 29.24
CA ILE A 108 32.85 -5.17 30.10
C ILE A 108 31.88 -4.68 31.18
N GLU A 109 30.58 -4.68 30.91
CA GLU A 109 29.55 -4.38 31.91
C GLU A 109 29.50 -5.46 33.01
N LYS A 110 29.71 -6.73 32.64
CA LYS A 110 29.73 -7.87 33.58
C LYS A 110 31.02 -7.98 34.39
N ASP A 111 32.17 -7.68 33.78
CA ASP A 111 33.49 -7.78 34.44
C ASP A 111 34.41 -6.59 34.05
N PRO A 112 34.15 -5.39 34.60
CA PRO A 112 34.88 -4.18 34.23
C PRO A 112 36.38 -4.22 34.58
N SER A 113 36.77 -5.06 35.54
CA SER A 113 38.13 -5.20 36.07
C SER A 113 39.06 -6.10 35.24
N ASN A 114 38.52 -6.79 34.24
CA ASN A 114 39.26 -7.80 33.50
C ASN A 114 40.06 -7.19 32.35
N GLU A 115 41.39 -7.17 32.47
CA GLU A 115 42.30 -6.62 31.46
C GLU A 115 42.10 -7.23 30.07
N LYS A 116 41.75 -8.52 29.97
CA LYS A 116 41.51 -9.17 28.68
C LYS A 116 40.25 -8.64 27.98
N VAL A 117 39.21 -8.31 28.75
CA VAL A 117 37.96 -7.77 28.20
C VAL A 117 38.17 -6.32 27.75
N GLN A 118 38.95 -5.55 28.51
CA GLN A 118 39.36 -4.19 28.12
C GLN A 118 40.20 -4.19 26.84
N GLU A 119 41.17 -5.10 26.72
CA GLU A 119 42.00 -5.25 25.52
C GLU A 119 41.16 -5.67 24.30
N GLN A 120 40.21 -6.59 24.47
CA GLN A 120 39.28 -6.98 23.41
C GLN A 120 38.42 -5.80 22.94
N LEU A 121 37.87 -5.00 23.86
CA LEU A 121 37.08 -3.82 23.50
C LEU A 121 37.93 -2.81 22.71
N PHE A 122 39.16 -2.55 23.14
CA PHE A 122 40.08 -1.65 22.46
C PHE A 122 40.40 -2.10 21.02
N VAL A 123 40.69 -3.39 20.82
CA VAL A 123 40.96 -3.95 19.48
C VAL A 123 39.74 -3.82 18.57
N VAL A 124 38.53 -4.06 19.09
CA VAL A 124 37.31 -3.93 18.32
C VAL A 124 37.02 -2.47 17.98
N GLN A 125 37.23 -1.54 18.92
CA GLN A 125 37.09 -0.09 18.66
C GLN A 125 38.04 0.39 17.54
N GLN A 126 39.29 -0.04 17.55
CA GLN A 126 40.23 0.29 16.46
C GLN A 126 39.76 -0.22 15.09
N ARG A 127 39.16 -1.42 15.06
CA ARG A 127 38.59 -1.98 13.82
C ARG A 127 37.34 -1.22 13.39
N MET A 128 36.51 -0.79 14.35
CA MET A 128 35.32 0.04 14.08
C MET A 128 35.72 1.36 13.41
N ASP A 129 36.78 2.02 13.90
CA ASP A 129 37.33 3.23 13.29
C ASP A 129 37.85 2.96 11.87
N ALA A 130 38.60 1.87 11.69
CA ALA A 130 39.20 1.51 10.41
C ALA A 130 38.17 1.19 9.31
N MET A 131 36.99 0.68 9.67
CA MET A 131 35.90 0.35 8.74
C MET A 131 34.77 1.40 8.72
N SER A 132 34.93 2.54 9.41
CA SER A 132 33.87 3.54 9.58
C SER A 132 32.54 2.94 10.09
N ALA A 133 32.63 1.87 10.88
CA ALA A 133 31.46 1.08 11.30
C ALA A 133 30.59 1.80 12.35
N TRP A 134 31.06 2.92 12.91
CA TRP A 134 30.28 3.77 13.81
C TRP A 134 29.04 4.35 13.15
N GLU A 135 29.15 4.76 11.89
CA GLU A 135 28.00 5.26 11.12
C GLU A 135 26.96 4.15 10.95
N ALA A 136 27.39 2.93 10.63
CA ALA A 136 26.50 1.78 10.53
C ALA A 136 25.79 1.45 11.86
N ASN A 137 26.50 1.51 13.00
CA ASN A 137 25.87 1.28 14.31
C ASN A 137 24.85 2.38 14.66
N ALA A 138 25.20 3.64 14.44
CA ALA A 138 24.30 4.77 14.68
C ALA A 138 23.06 4.71 13.76
N ASN A 139 23.26 4.35 12.49
CA ASN A 139 22.20 4.14 11.52
C ASN A 139 21.29 2.99 11.93
N ALA A 140 21.83 1.85 12.39
CA ALA A 140 21.04 0.72 12.88
C ALA A 140 20.11 1.13 14.04
N LYS A 141 20.65 1.82 15.05
CA LYS A 141 19.86 2.31 16.20
C LYS A 141 18.82 3.36 15.78
N SER A 142 19.17 4.25 14.85
CA SER A 142 18.25 5.24 14.29
C SER A 142 17.12 4.58 13.50
N LEU A 143 17.42 3.59 12.66
CA LEU A 143 16.44 2.82 11.89
C LEU A 143 15.47 2.08 12.81
N LEU A 144 15.98 1.37 13.83
CA LEU A 144 15.14 0.68 14.81
C LEU A 144 14.21 1.66 15.54
N THR A 145 14.72 2.81 15.95
CA THR A 145 13.92 3.84 16.64
C THR A 145 12.81 4.39 15.73
N LYS A 146 13.13 4.66 14.45
CA LYS A 146 12.14 5.12 13.46
C LYS A 146 11.08 4.06 13.14
N LEU A 147 11.45 2.78 13.21
CA LEU A 147 10.53 1.65 13.14
C LEU A 147 9.76 1.42 14.47
N GLY A 148 9.89 2.30 15.46
CA GLY A 148 9.16 2.21 16.73
C GLY A 148 9.71 1.16 17.70
N ILE A 149 10.94 0.67 17.49
CA ILE A 149 11.64 -0.23 18.42
C ILE A 149 12.61 0.60 19.24
N THR A 150 12.28 0.81 20.52
CA THR A 150 13.08 1.61 21.46
C THR A 150 13.91 0.76 22.42
N ASP A 151 13.48 -0.47 22.69
CA ASP A 151 14.22 -1.41 23.52
C ASP A 151 15.08 -2.33 22.66
N PHE A 152 16.39 -2.10 22.68
CA PHE A 152 17.37 -2.83 21.89
C PHE A 152 17.90 -4.10 22.59
N THR A 153 17.67 -4.24 23.90
CA THR A 153 18.16 -5.39 24.69
C THR A 153 17.09 -6.44 24.92
N ALA A 154 15.83 -6.14 24.58
CA ALA A 154 14.74 -7.10 24.56
C ALA A 154 15.09 -8.35 23.73
N THR A 155 14.66 -9.51 24.21
CA THR A 155 14.82 -10.79 23.52
C THR A 155 13.77 -10.95 22.41
N VAL A 156 14.20 -11.41 21.23
CA VAL A 156 13.33 -11.50 20.04
C VAL A 156 12.13 -12.43 20.25
N GLY A 157 12.28 -13.49 21.06
CA GLY A 157 11.18 -14.41 21.40
C GLY A 157 9.96 -13.72 22.03
N ASN A 158 10.15 -12.63 22.78
CA ASN A 158 9.08 -11.93 23.49
C ASN A 158 8.34 -10.89 22.62
N LEU A 159 8.78 -10.68 21.38
CA LEU A 159 8.24 -9.65 20.51
C LEU A 159 7.03 -10.13 19.72
N SER A 160 6.11 -9.20 19.46
CA SER A 160 4.98 -9.43 18.55
C SER A 160 5.47 -9.70 17.12
N GLY A 161 4.65 -10.38 16.31
CA GLY A 161 4.97 -10.63 14.88
C GLY A 161 5.28 -9.35 14.09
N GLY A 162 4.56 -8.26 14.36
CA GLY A 162 4.82 -6.95 13.75
C GLY A 162 6.18 -6.37 14.15
N GLN A 163 6.55 -6.43 15.44
CA GLN A 163 7.87 -6.00 15.90
C GLN A 163 9.00 -6.86 15.31
N LYS A 164 8.81 -8.19 15.28
CA LYS A 164 9.72 -9.13 14.63
C LYS A 164 9.95 -8.72 13.16
N LYS A 165 8.89 -8.40 12.41
CA LYS A 165 9.01 -7.95 11.02
C LYS A 165 9.77 -6.63 10.88
N ARG A 166 9.54 -5.67 11.76
CA ARG A 166 10.30 -4.41 11.80
C ARG A 166 11.80 -4.63 12.04
N ILE A 167 12.17 -5.60 12.86
CA ILE A 167 13.59 -6.00 13.05
C ILE A 167 14.19 -6.54 11.76
N ALA A 168 13.47 -7.41 11.03
CA ALA A 168 13.96 -7.92 9.74
C ALA A 168 14.13 -6.81 8.71
N MET A 169 13.24 -5.80 8.71
CA MET A 169 13.40 -4.62 7.85
C MET A 169 14.66 -3.84 8.21
N ALA A 170 14.90 -3.56 9.50
CA ALA A 170 16.11 -2.89 9.95
C ALA A 170 17.37 -3.65 9.51
N GLN A 171 17.38 -4.98 9.67
CA GLN A 171 18.47 -5.84 9.24
C GLN A 171 18.76 -5.71 7.73
N CYS A 172 17.72 -5.68 6.88
CA CYS A 172 17.88 -5.54 5.44
C CYS A 172 18.40 -4.16 5.01
N PHE A 173 18.08 -3.11 5.78
CA PHE A 173 18.38 -1.72 5.40
C PHE A 173 19.77 -1.26 5.81
N ILE A 174 20.39 -1.89 6.82
CA ILE A 174 21.70 -1.48 7.34
C ILE A 174 22.83 -1.67 6.33
N GLU A 175 22.78 -2.72 5.52
CA GLU A 175 23.85 -3.03 4.57
C GLU A 175 23.76 -2.21 3.27
N THR A 176 22.69 -1.40 3.09
CA THR A 176 22.45 -0.58 1.89
C THR A 176 22.72 -1.35 0.58
N PRO A 177 21.99 -2.45 0.32
CA PRO A 177 22.26 -3.35 -0.81
C PRO A 177 22.01 -2.72 -2.18
N ASP A 178 22.65 -3.25 -3.22
CA ASP A 178 22.39 -2.78 -4.59
C ASP A 178 20.97 -3.11 -5.08
N LEU A 179 20.43 -4.23 -4.60
CA LEU A 179 19.03 -4.64 -4.78
C LEU A 179 18.39 -4.97 -3.44
N LEU A 180 17.32 -4.26 -3.13
CA LEU A 180 16.47 -4.53 -1.98
C LEU A 180 15.22 -5.26 -2.43
N ILE A 181 15.02 -6.48 -1.94
CA ILE A 181 13.86 -7.31 -2.27
C ILE A 181 12.93 -7.37 -1.06
N LEU A 182 11.68 -6.97 -1.22
CA LEU A 182 10.69 -6.87 -0.15
C LEU A 182 9.45 -7.69 -0.48
N ASP A 183 9.18 -8.73 0.31
CA ASP A 183 7.99 -9.59 0.17
C ASP A 183 6.92 -9.18 1.21
N GLU A 184 5.86 -8.51 0.75
CA GLU A 184 4.74 -7.97 1.54
C GLU A 184 5.18 -7.11 2.74
N PRO A 185 6.02 -6.06 2.59
CA PRO A 185 6.60 -5.35 3.72
C PRO A 185 5.56 -4.58 4.56
N THR A 186 4.47 -4.12 3.96
CA THR A 186 3.43 -3.30 4.61
C THR A 186 2.53 -4.11 5.55
N ASN A 187 2.43 -5.43 5.36
CA ASN A 187 1.52 -6.26 6.14
C ASN A 187 1.92 -6.26 7.64
N HIS A 188 0.93 -6.11 8.53
CA HIS A 188 1.08 -6.00 9.99
C HIS A 188 1.84 -4.76 10.49
N LEU A 189 2.06 -3.76 9.64
CA LEU A 189 2.58 -2.45 10.05
C LEU A 189 1.44 -1.46 10.35
N ASP A 190 1.72 -0.52 11.24
CA ASP A 190 0.82 0.61 11.49
C ASP A 190 1.05 1.71 10.44
N HIS A 191 0.10 2.64 10.38
CA HIS A 191 0.10 3.72 9.40
C HIS A 191 1.41 4.53 9.39
N GLU A 192 1.89 4.91 10.56
CA GLU A 192 3.11 5.71 10.73
C GLU A 192 4.34 5.00 10.17
N THR A 193 4.50 3.70 10.45
CA THR A 193 5.63 2.92 9.93
C THR A 193 5.53 2.72 8.42
N VAL A 194 4.31 2.56 7.87
CA VAL A 194 4.10 2.44 6.42
C VAL A 194 4.47 3.75 5.72
N GLU A 195 4.03 4.90 6.22
CA GLU A 195 4.40 6.22 5.65
C GLU A 195 5.92 6.47 5.72
N TRP A 196 6.54 6.14 6.85
CA TRP A 196 8.00 6.20 6.95
C TRP A 196 8.71 5.31 5.92
N LEU A 197 8.19 4.11 5.70
CA LEU A 197 8.75 3.17 4.71
C LEU A 197 8.60 3.71 3.29
N GLU A 198 7.46 4.32 2.95
CA GLU A 198 7.24 4.98 1.65
C GLU A 198 8.33 6.04 1.41
N GLU A 199 8.55 6.93 2.38
CA GLU A 199 9.56 7.98 2.27
C GLU A 199 10.99 7.42 2.16
N TYR A 200 11.29 6.37 2.92
CA TYR A 200 12.60 5.73 2.89
C TYR A 200 12.88 5.08 1.53
N LEU A 201 11.93 4.31 1.00
CA LEU A 201 12.09 3.64 -0.30
C LEU A 201 12.07 4.63 -1.47
N ALA A 202 11.35 5.74 -1.36
CA ALA A 202 11.36 6.80 -2.37
C ALA A 202 12.75 7.46 -2.51
N ARG A 203 13.49 7.60 -1.40
CA ARG A 203 14.86 8.17 -1.37
C ARG A 203 15.97 7.15 -1.57
N TYR A 204 15.63 5.87 -1.67
CA TYR A 204 16.59 4.80 -1.82
C TYR A 204 17.31 4.89 -3.19
N THR A 205 18.65 4.86 -3.16
CA THR A 205 19.49 5.03 -4.37
C THR A 205 19.67 3.74 -5.15
N GLY A 206 19.60 2.59 -4.48
CA GLY A 206 19.68 1.27 -5.11
C GLY A 206 18.41 0.90 -5.88
N ALA A 207 18.36 -0.32 -6.39
CA ALA A 207 17.15 -0.88 -6.96
C ALA A 207 16.26 -1.48 -5.86
N VAL A 208 14.94 -1.39 -6.02
CA VAL A 208 13.95 -2.01 -5.14
C VAL A 208 13.07 -2.95 -5.96
N LEU A 209 12.90 -4.18 -5.48
CA LEU A 209 11.96 -5.15 -6.01
C LEU A 209 10.95 -5.47 -4.90
N LEU A 210 9.69 -5.11 -5.12
CA LEU A 210 8.65 -5.11 -4.10
C LEU A 210 7.49 -6.00 -4.52
N VAL A 211 7.01 -6.84 -3.61
CA VAL A 211 5.69 -7.47 -3.69
C VAL A 211 4.85 -6.88 -2.57
N THR A 212 3.71 -6.30 -2.91
CA THR A 212 2.74 -5.85 -1.91
C THR A 212 1.35 -5.87 -2.52
N HIS A 213 0.36 -6.05 -1.66
CA HIS A 213 -1.05 -5.88 -2.00
C HIS A 213 -1.55 -4.44 -1.78
N ASP A 214 -0.76 -3.58 -1.13
CA ASP A 214 -1.10 -2.17 -0.89
C ASP A 214 -0.95 -1.34 -2.18
N ARG A 215 -2.09 -0.92 -2.73
CA ARG A 215 -2.19 -0.20 -4.01
C ARG A 215 -1.64 1.23 -3.92
N TYR A 216 -1.86 1.94 -2.81
CA TYR A 216 -1.30 3.28 -2.63
C TYR A 216 0.21 3.22 -2.42
N PHE A 217 0.70 2.21 -1.71
CA PHE A 217 2.12 2.00 -1.55
C PHE A 217 2.81 1.72 -2.89
N LEU A 218 2.21 0.86 -3.73
CA LEU A 218 2.69 0.64 -5.10
C LEU A 218 2.69 1.94 -5.89
N ASP A 219 1.61 2.72 -5.81
CA ASP A 219 1.47 3.94 -6.59
C ASP A 219 2.49 5.02 -6.22
N ARG A 220 2.81 5.16 -4.93
CA ARG A 220 3.76 6.16 -4.41
C ARG A 220 5.23 5.76 -4.58
N VAL A 221 5.56 4.48 -4.41
CA VAL A 221 6.96 4.02 -4.36
C VAL A 221 7.44 3.56 -5.74
N THR A 222 6.62 2.85 -6.49
CA THR A 222 7.06 2.17 -7.72
C THR A 222 7.09 3.11 -8.92
N ASN A 223 8.06 2.90 -9.80
CA ASN A 223 8.16 3.58 -11.10
C ASN A 223 8.10 2.59 -12.28
N ARG A 224 7.96 1.30 -11.98
CA ARG A 224 7.82 0.22 -12.95
C ARG A 224 7.01 -0.90 -12.32
N ILE A 225 6.13 -1.53 -13.09
CA ILE A 225 5.32 -2.67 -12.64
C ILE A 225 5.64 -3.89 -13.49
N PHE A 226 5.88 -5.02 -12.82
CA PHE A 226 5.98 -6.35 -13.40
C PHE A 226 4.72 -7.14 -13.09
N GLU A 227 3.91 -7.44 -14.10
CA GLU A 227 2.75 -8.31 -13.96
C GLU A 227 3.12 -9.74 -14.33
N LEU A 228 2.98 -10.66 -13.38
CA LEU A 228 3.09 -12.09 -13.61
C LEU A 228 1.68 -12.67 -13.84
N ASP A 229 1.37 -12.96 -15.11
CA ASP A 229 0.08 -13.51 -15.52
C ASP A 229 0.26 -14.72 -16.44
N ASN A 230 -0.42 -15.82 -16.12
CA ASN A 230 -0.37 -17.08 -16.87
C ASN A 230 1.06 -17.56 -17.21
N GLY A 231 2.00 -17.41 -16.27
CA GLY A 231 3.39 -17.82 -16.41
C GLY A 231 4.26 -16.91 -17.29
N LYS A 232 3.72 -15.77 -17.73
CA LYS A 232 4.43 -14.72 -18.49
C LYS A 232 4.61 -13.47 -17.63
N LEU A 233 5.74 -12.79 -17.84
CA LEU A 233 6.05 -11.52 -17.19
C LEU A 233 5.82 -10.38 -18.19
N TYR A 234 4.94 -9.45 -17.83
CA TYR A 234 4.71 -8.21 -18.56
C TYR A 234 5.31 -7.05 -17.78
N SER A 235 5.95 -6.13 -18.48
CA SER A 235 6.58 -4.96 -17.86
C SER A 235 5.88 -3.69 -18.32
N TYR A 236 5.57 -2.82 -17.36
CA TYR A 236 4.95 -1.52 -17.58
C TYR A 236 5.82 -0.45 -16.93
N GLU A 237 6.02 0.65 -17.64
CA GLU A 237 6.69 1.83 -17.11
C GLU A 237 5.64 2.76 -16.48
N GLY A 238 5.90 3.23 -15.25
CA GLY A 238 4.94 4.00 -14.46
C GLY A 238 4.57 3.33 -13.14
N ASN A 239 3.64 3.97 -12.44
CA ASN A 239 3.11 3.54 -11.15
C ASN A 239 1.93 2.55 -11.32
N TYR A 240 1.28 2.20 -10.21
CA TYR A 240 0.15 1.26 -10.21
C TYR A 240 -1.03 1.77 -11.04
N SER A 241 -1.34 3.06 -10.96
CA SER A 241 -2.44 3.68 -11.72
C SER A 241 -2.21 3.57 -13.23
N THR A 242 -1.00 3.88 -13.69
CA THR A 242 -0.61 3.75 -15.11
C THR A 242 -0.68 2.30 -15.59
N PHE A 243 -0.31 1.35 -14.73
CA PHE A 243 -0.45 -0.08 -15.01
C PHE A 243 -1.90 -0.49 -15.22
N LEU A 244 -2.85 -0.02 -14.40
CA LEU A 244 -4.26 -0.36 -14.54
C LEU A 244 -4.82 0.09 -15.90
N GLU A 245 -4.49 1.32 -16.32
CA GLU A 245 -4.89 1.84 -17.63
C GLU A 245 -4.26 1.04 -18.78
N ALA A 246 -2.95 0.77 -18.70
CA ALA A 246 -2.24 -0.01 -19.71
C ALA A 246 -2.76 -1.45 -19.80
N LYS A 247 -3.11 -2.05 -18.66
CA LYS A 247 -3.72 -3.38 -18.59
C LYS A 247 -5.11 -3.40 -19.20
N ALA A 248 -5.97 -2.42 -18.89
CA ALA A 248 -7.29 -2.32 -19.48
C ALA A 248 -7.22 -2.21 -21.01
N LEU A 249 -6.30 -1.38 -21.52
CA LEU A 249 -6.05 -1.26 -22.96
C LEU A 249 -5.56 -2.58 -23.57
N ARG A 250 -4.67 -3.31 -22.89
CA ARG A 250 -4.21 -4.64 -23.34
C ARG A 250 -5.36 -5.64 -23.40
N GLU A 251 -6.17 -5.73 -22.34
CA GLU A 251 -7.31 -6.65 -22.28
C GLU A 251 -8.35 -6.32 -23.36
N GLU A 252 -8.62 -5.04 -23.63
CA GLU A 252 -9.49 -4.61 -24.73
C GLU A 252 -8.95 -5.05 -26.10
N GLN A 253 -7.64 -4.86 -26.32
CA GLN A 253 -6.97 -5.29 -27.55
C GLN A 253 -7.00 -6.82 -27.71
N GLU A 254 -6.76 -7.58 -26.65
CA GLU A 254 -6.82 -9.05 -26.64
C GLU A 254 -8.24 -9.54 -26.96
N LEU A 255 -9.27 -8.96 -26.34
CA LEU A 255 -10.67 -9.27 -26.62
C LEU A 255 -11.04 -8.95 -28.08
N ALA A 256 -10.59 -7.81 -28.61
CA ALA A 256 -10.82 -7.43 -30.00
C ALA A 256 -10.11 -8.38 -30.99
N GLN A 257 -8.88 -8.81 -30.67
CA GLN A 257 -8.14 -9.80 -31.45
C GLN A 257 -8.82 -11.17 -31.41
N GLU A 258 -9.26 -11.61 -30.23
CA GLU A 258 -9.95 -12.88 -30.04
C GLU A 258 -11.30 -12.89 -30.79
N SER A 259 -12.08 -11.80 -30.71
CA SER A 259 -13.32 -11.66 -31.47
C SER A 259 -13.08 -11.75 -32.99
N LYS A 260 -12.02 -11.09 -33.50
CA LYS A 260 -11.61 -11.20 -34.92
C LYS A 260 -11.21 -12.64 -35.26
N ARG A 261 -10.46 -13.32 -34.38
CA ARG A 261 -10.02 -14.71 -34.54
C ARG A 261 -11.20 -15.67 -34.57
N GLN A 262 -12.15 -15.56 -33.64
CA GLN A 262 -13.36 -16.38 -33.61
C GLN A 262 -14.23 -16.17 -34.86
N ASN A 263 -14.36 -14.93 -35.33
CA ASN A 263 -15.08 -14.64 -36.56
C ASN A 263 -14.38 -15.25 -37.79
N LEU A 264 -13.05 -15.20 -37.85
CA LEU A 264 -12.26 -15.86 -38.90
C LEU A 264 -12.41 -17.38 -38.82
N TYR A 265 -12.31 -17.96 -37.63
CA TYR A 265 -12.51 -19.39 -37.37
C TYR A 265 -13.90 -19.85 -37.82
N ARG A 266 -14.98 -19.13 -37.47
CA ARG A 266 -16.35 -19.43 -37.94
C ARG A 266 -16.47 -19.41 -39.46
N ARG A 267 -15.84 -18.44 -40.13
CA ARG A 267 -15.84 -18.34 -41.61
C ARG A 267 -15.09 -19.49 -42.26
N GLU A 268 -13.91 -19.84 -41.77
CA GLU A 268 -13.11 -20.95 -42.31
C GLU A 268 -13.76 -22.31 -42.01
N LEU A 269 -14.33 -22.50 -40.81
CA LEU A 269 -15.12 -23.69 -40.46
C LEU A 269 -16.30 -23.90 -41.43
N ALA A 270 -17.03 -22.83 -41.74
CA ALA A 270 -18.13 -22.88 -42.70
C ALA A 270 -17.64 -23.23 -44.12
N TRP A 271 -16.46 -22.75 -44.52
CA TRP A 271 -15.84 -23.09 -45.81
C TRP A 271 -15.43 -24.57 -45.88
N ILE A 272 -14.82 -25.11 -44.82
CA ILE A 272 -14.46 -26.54 -44.73
C ILE A 272 -15.72 -27.42 -44.75
N ARG A 273 -16.75 -27.07 -43.96
CA ARG A 273 -18.04 -27.80 -43.92
C ARG A 273 -18.75 -27.84 -45.28
N ARG A 274 -18.54 -26.84 -46.15
CA ARG A 274 -19.09 -26.83 -47.53
C ARG A 274 -18.37 -27.77 -48.50
N GLY A 275 -17.40 -28.57 -48.04
CA GLY A 275 -16.79 -29.64 -48.84
C GLY A 275 -15.54 -29.22 -49.61
N ALA A 276 -14.64 -28.46 -48.97
CA ALA A 276 -13.33 -28.14 -49.53
C ALA A 276 -12.51 -29.42 -49.75
N LYS A 277 -12.19 -29.75 -51.02
CA LYS A 277 -11.28 -30.86 -51.38
C LYS A 277 -9.87 -30.29 -51.62
N ALA A 278 -8.86 -30.81 -50.93
CA ALA A 278 -7.46 -30.35 -50.98
C ALA A 278 -6.74 -30.69 -52.31
N ARG A 279 -7.25 -30.18 -53.44
CA ARG A 279 -6.75 -30.53 -54.78
C ARG A 279 -5.66 -29.59 -55.31
N SER A 280 -5.55 -28.36 -54.79
CA SER A 280 -4.53 -27.37 -55.20
C SER A 280 -3.62 -26.93 -54.05
N THR A 281 -2.41 -26.45 -54.36
CA THR A 281 -1.44 -25.90 -53.39
C THR A 281 -2.00 -24.75 -52.56
N LYS A 282 -2.82 -23.87 -53.17
CA LYS A 282 -3.51 -22.78 -52.45
C LYS A 282 -4.57 -23.29 -51.46
N GLN A 283 -5.27 -24.38 -51.80
CA GLN A 283 -6.24 -24.99 -50.89
C GLN A 283 -5.57 -25.73 -49.74
N LYS A 284 -4.43 -26.39 -49.98
CA LYS A 284 -3.62 -27.02 -48.92
C LYS A 284 -3.10 -25.99 -47.90
N ALA A 285 -2.53 -24.88 -48.37
CA ALA A 285 -2.06 -23.80 -47.50
C ALA A 285 -3.20 -23.17 -46.66
N ARG A 286 -4.42 -23.13 -47.19
CA ARG A 286 -5.58 -22.60 -46.46
C ARG A 286 -6.12 -23.56 -45.40
N ILE A 287 -6.10 -24.87 -45.68
CA ILE A 287 -6.45 -25.90 -44.69
C ILE A 287 -5.41 -25.91 -43.57
N GLN A 288 -4.12 -25.82 -43.90
CA GLN A 288 -3.05 -25.73 -42.91
C GLN A 288 -3.18 -24.51 -42.00
N ARG A 289 -3.52 -23.33 -42.56
CA ARG A 289 -3.82 -22.13 -41.75
C ARG A 289 -5.03 -22.31 -40.84
N PHE A 290 -6.02 -23.10 -41.24
CA PHE A 290 -7.16 -23.42 -40.37
C PHE A 290 -6.77 -24.36 -39.23
N ASP A 291 -5.94 -25.37 -39.52
CA ASP A 291 -5.42 -26.29 -38.51
C ASP A 291 -4.55 -25.54 -37.49
N GLU A 292 -3.67 -24.63 -37.94
CA GLU A 292 -2.91 -23.71 -37.07
C GLU A 292 -3.83 -22.82 -36.23
N LEU A 293 -4.92 -22.28 -36.81
CA LEU A 293 -5.88 -21.44 -36.09
C LEU A 293 -6.68 -22.21 -35.04
N LYS A 294 -6.87 -23.51 -35.26
CA LYS A 294 -7.58 -24.42 -34.37
C LYS A 294 -6.71 -24.85 -33.19
N GLU A 295 -5.41 -25.02 -33.41
CA GLU A 295 -4.44 -25.35 -32.36
C GLU A 295 -4.12 -24.16 -31.45
N GLN A 296 -4.33 -22.93 -31.92
CA GLN A 296 -4.27 -21.76 -31.04
C GLN A 296 -5.45 -21.80 -30.05
N GLU A 297 -5.17 -21.87 -28.75
CA GLU A 297 -6.15 -21.55 -27.72
C GLU A 297 -6.19 -20.03 -27.50
N GLY A 298 -7.40 -19.48 -27.41
CA GLY A 298 -7.58 -18.07 -27.07
C GLY A 298 -7.62 -17.89 -25.56
N PRO A 299 -7.39 -16.67 -25.03
CA PRO A 299 -7.58 -16.41 -23.62
C PRO A 299 -9.00 -16.80 -23.20
N ALA A 300 -9.12 -17.48 -22.05
CA ALA A 300 -10.42 -17.86 -21.51
C ALA A 300 -11.28 -16.61 -21.34
N ALA A 301 -12.54 -16.67 -21.80
CA ALA A 301 -13.46 -15.56 -21.63
C ALA A 301 -13.65 -15.30 -20.13
N LYS A 302 -13.14 -14.16 -19.63
CA LYS A 302 -13.53 -13.63 -18.33
C LYS A 302 -14.99 -13.21 -18.44
N GLN A 303 -15.90 -14.06 -17.97
CA GLN A 303 -17.29 -13.64 -17.79
C GLN A 303 -17.32 -12.77 -16.53
N SER A 304 -17.49 -11.46 -16.71
CA SER A 304 -17.86 -10.57 -15.61
C SER A 304 -19.31 -10.87 -15.24
N VAL A 305 -19.48 -11.54 -14.10
CA VAL A 305 -20.81 -11.88 -13.57
C VAL A 305 -21.22 -10.76 -12.62
N ASP A 306 -21.76 -9.68 -13.17
CA ASP A 306 -22.37 -8.60 -12.38
C ASP A 306 -23.73 -9.07 -11.87
N ILE A 307 -23.78 -9.50 -10.61
CA ILE A 307 -25.04 -9.87 -9.95
C ILE A 307 -25.09 -9.24 -8.57
N ALA A 308 -26.05 -8.32 -8.37
CA ALA A 308 -26.36 -7.72 -7.08
C ALA A 308 -26.97 -8.76 -6.13
N LEU A 309 -26.43 -8.88 -4.92
CA LEU A 309 -26.87 -9.84 -3.91
C LEU A 309 -27.84 -9.19 -2.92
N SER A 310 -28.81 -9.94 -2.42
CA SER A 310 -29.65 -9.46 -1.31
C SER A 310 -29.07 -9.87 0.03
N GLY A 311 -28.85 -8.88 0.89
CA GLY A 311 -28.80 -9.09 2.33
C GLY A 311 -30.20 -9.34 2.89
N SER A 312 -30.27 -10.05 4.01
CA SER A 312 -31.52 -10.26 4.73
C SER A 312 -32.05 -8.92 5.28
N ARG A 313 -33.39 -8.74 5.29
CA ARG A 313 -34.02 -7.47 5.72
C ARG A 313 -33.58 -7.07 7.13
N LEU A 314 -33.07 -5.86 7.28
CA LEU A 314 -32.59 -5.31 8.54
C LEU A 314 -33.65 -4.38 9.17
N GLY A 315 -33.92 -4.57 10.46
CA GLY A 315 -34.82 -3.69 11.22
C GLY A 315 -34.19 -2.32 11.52
N LYS A 316 -34.99 -1.37 12.01
CA LYS A 316 -34.51 -0.01 12.35
C LYS A 316 -33.43 0.04 13.44
N LYS A 317 -33.38 -0.98 14.30
CA LYS A 317 -32.40 -1.11 15.39
C LYS A 317 -31.44 -2.25 15.06
N VAL A 318 -30.16 -1.92 14.86
CA VAL A 318 -29.10 -2.89 14.52
C VAL A 318 -28.29 -3.22 15.76
N LEU A 319 -27.39 -2.32 16.16
CA LEU A 319 -26.54 -2.46 17.35
C LEU A 319 -26.55 -1.12 18.10
N GLU A 320 -26.69 -1.16 19.42
CA GLU A 320 -26.63 0.03 20.27
C GLU A 320 -25.68 -0.25 21.44
N LEU A 321 -24.62 0.54 21.53
CA LEU A 321 -23.61 0.48 22.58
C LEU A 321 -23.89 1.61 23.58
N LYS A 322 -24.07 1.27 24.85
CA LYS A 322 -24.32 2.22 25.94
C LYS A 322 -23.23 2.11 27.01
N ASP A 323 -22.51 3.20 27.23
CA ASP A 323 -21.47 3.38 28.25
C ASP A 323 -20.47 2.21 28.32
N VAL A 324 -20.14 1.64 27.16
CA VAL A 324 -19.36 0.41 27.07
C VAL A 324 -17.92 0.67 27.49
N THR A 325 -17.47 -0.08 28.49
CA THR A 325 -16.12 -0.01 29.02
C THR A 325 -15.50 -1.41 29.06
N LYS A 326 -14.27 -1.53 28.57
CA LYS A 326 -13.50 -2.78 28.58
C LYS A 326 -12.06 -2.54 29.01
N LYS A 327 -11.60 -3.37 29.95
CA LYS A 327 -10.24 -3.40 30.49
C LYS A 327 -9.65 -4.80 30.39
N PHE A 328 -8.36 -4.87 30.07
CA PHE A 328 -7.57 -6.11 30.12
C PHE A 328 -6.40 -5.89 31.08
N GLY A 329 -6.54 -6.41 32.30
CA GLY A 329 -5.61 -6.10 33.40
C GLY A 329 -5.60 -4.58 33.67
N ASP A 330 -4.42 -3.96 33.59
CA ASP A 330 -4.25 -2.52 33.80
C ASP A 330 -4.53 -1.68 32.55
N LYS A 331 -4.66 -2.31 31.36
CA LYS A 331 -4.86 -1.59 30.10
C LYS A 331 -6.34 -1.39 29.82
N THR A 332 -6.77 -0.12 29.79
CA THR A 332 -8.13 0.24 29.35
C THR A 332 -8.16 0.33 27.83
N VAL A 333 -9.05 -0.46 27.21
CA VAL A 333 -9.21 -0.55 25.75
C VAL A 333 -10.32 0.36 25.25
N LEU A 334 -11.43 0.40 25.99
CA LEU A 334 -12.60 1.23 25.70
C LEU A 334 -13.08 1.85 27.00
N HIS A 335 -13.36 3.14 26.98
CA HIS A 335 -13.86 3.88 28.13
C HIS A 335 -15.11 4.67 27.75
N ASN A 336 -16.25 4.30 28.33
CA ASN A 336 -17.53 4.99 28.20
C ASN A 336 -17.98 5.25 26.75
N PHE A 337 -17.81 4.25 25.88
CA PHE A 337 -18.13 4.38 24.46
C PHE A 337 -19.64 4.22 24.22
N ASN A 338 -20.23 5.18 23.52
CA ASN A 338 -21.65 5.24 23.20
C ASN A 338 -21.82 5.41 21.70
N HIS A 339 -22.46 4.46 21.04
CA HIS A 339 -22.67 4.54 19.59
C HIS A 339 -23.91 3.74 19.15
N ILE A 340 -24.64 4.26 18.17
CA ILE A 340 -25.84 3.62 17.60
C ILE A 340 -25.58 3.33 16.13
N VAL A 341 -25.45 2.04 15.81
CA VAL A 341 -25.29 1.56 14.44
C VAL A 341 -26.65 1.49 13.76
N LYS A 342 -26.79 2.21 12.65
CA LYS A 342 -27.99 2.28 11.82
C LYS A 342 -27.88 1.33 10.63
N PRO A 343 -29.00 0.99 9.99
CA PRO A 343 -29.00 0.19 8.77
C PRO A 343 -28.24 0.88 7.63
N GLY A 344 -27.31 0.16 7.01
CA GLY A 344 -26.48 0.65 5.91
C GLY A 344 -25.19 1.34 6.34
N ASP A 345 -24.93 1.48 7.64
CA ASP A 345 -23.70 2.10 8.13
C ASP A 345 -22.46 1.33 7.67
N ARG A 346 -21.46 2.10 7.24
CA ARG A 346 -20.16 1.64 6.77
C ARG A 346 -19.08 2.22 7.66
N ILE A 347 -18.64 1.42 8.62
CA ILE A 347 -17.76 1.88 9.69
C ILE A 347 -16.39 1.21 9.56
N GLY A 348 -15.35 2.01 9.40
CA GLY A 348 -13.96 1.60 9.42
C GLY A 348 -13.34 1.83 10.79
N ILE A 349 -12.55 0.90 11.28
CA ILE A 349 -11.90 0.99 12.59
C ILE A 349 -10.39 1.07 12.38
N ILE A 350 -9.78 2.18 12.79
CA ILE A 350 -8.35 2.46 12.63
C ILE A 350 -7.69 2.74 13.97
N GLY A 351 -6.38 2.47 14.05
CA GLY A 351 -5.56 2.70 15.24
C GLY A 351 -4.38 1.75 15.34
N ALA A 352 -3.47 2.08 16.27
CA ALA A 352 -2.24 1.33 16.51
C ALA A 352 -2.50 -0.13 16.93
N ASN A 353 -1.54 -1.00 16.66
CA ASN A 353 -1.64 -2.41 17.05
C ASN A 353 -1.77 -2.56 18.57
N GLY A 354 -2.74 -3.37 19.00
CA GLY A 354 -3.04 -3.56 20.41
C GLY A 354 -3.81 -2.40 21.07
N SER A 355 -4.40 -1.48 20.29
CA SER A 355 -5.35 -0.48 20.80
C SER A 355 -6.70 -1.09 21.20
N GLY A 356 -7.00 -2.29 20.72
CA GLY A 356 -8.20 -3.07 21.06
C GLY A 356 -9.30 -3.11 19.99
N LYS A 357 -8.96 -2.83 18.72
CA LYS A 357 -9.82 -2.95 17.53
C LYS A 357 -10.55 -4.31 17.48
N SER A 358 -9.80 -5.41 17.52
CA SER A 358 -10.36 -6.77 17.54
C SER A 358 -11.19 -7.04 18.79
N SER A 359 -10.88 -6.41 19.93
CA SER A 359 -11.69 -6.54 21.15
C SER A 359 -13.07 -5.90 20.97
N LEU A 360 -13.18 -4.75 20.27
CA LEU A 360 -14.48 -4.16 19.92
C LEU A 360 -15.29 -5.11 19.04
N LEU A 361 -14.71 -5.64 17.95
CA LEU A 361 -15.39 -6.59 17.07
C LEU A 361 -15.85 -7.86 17.81
N ASN A 362 -15.01 -8.40 18.69
CA ASN A 362 -15.37 -9.55 19.53
C ASN A 362 -16.54 -9.26 20.48
N MET A 363 -16.65 -8.03 21.00
CA MET A 363 -17.80 -7.61 21.82
C MET A 363 -19.07 -7.48 20.99
N LEU A 364 -18.98 -6.90 19.79
CA LEU A 364 -20.11 -6.80 18.86
C LEU A 364 -20.58 -8.17 18.36
N ALA A 365 -19.67 -9.12 18.21
CA ALA A 365 -19.97 -10.51 17.87
C ALA A 365 -20.56 -11.32 19.05
N GLY A 366 -20.60 -10.76 20.26
CA GLY A 366 -21.05 -11.46 21.47
C GLY A 366 -20.08 -12.52 22.00
N LYS A 367 -18.85 -12.60 21.46
CA LYS A 367 -17.80 -13.52 21.94
C LYS A 367 -17.14 -13.02 23.23
N LEU A 368 -17.16 -11.71 23.46
CA LEU A 368 -16.58 -11.05 24.63
C LEU A 368 -17.63 -10.18 25.32
N SER A 369 -17.73 -10.27 26.65
CA SER A 369 -18.59 -9.39 27.44
C SER A 369 -17.86 -8.10 27.81
N PRO A 370 -18.54 -6.93 27.78
CA PRO A 370 -18.01 -5.70 28.34
C PRO A 370 -17.90 -5.82 29.87
N ASP A 371 -17.01 -5.04 30.49
CA ASP A 371 -16.88 -5.03 31.96
C ASP A 371 -17.89 -4.07 32.60
N SER A 372 -18.28 -3.02 31.86
CA SER A 372 -19.36 -2.10 32.21
C SER A 372 -20.06 -1.61 30.93
N GLY A 373 -21.31 -1.18 31.05
CA GLY A 373 -22.16 -0.82 29.93
C GLY A 373 -22.96 -2.01 29.37
N GLU A 374 -23.75 -1.74 28.32
CA GLU A 374 -24.62 -2.72 27.66
C GLU A 374 -24.49 -2.63 26.14
N ILE A 375 -24.52 -3.77 25.47
CA ILE A 375 -24.58 -3.88 24.00
C ILE A 375 -25.91 -4.52 23.65
N GLU A 376 -26.83 -3.74 23.10
CA GLU A 376 -28.14 -4.20 22.67
C GLU A 376 -28.12 -4.58 21.19
N VAL A 377 -28.43 -5.84 20.89
CA VAL A 377 -28.49 -6.37 19.52
C VAL A 377 -29.95 -6.48 19.06
N GLY A 378 -30.26 -5.97 17.88
CA GLY A 378 -31.60 -6.06 17.30
C GLY A 378 -32.02 -7.50 16.98
N GLN A 379 -33.30 -7.84 17.14
CA GLN A 379 -33.82 -9.20 16.94
C GLN A 379 -33.68 -9.75 15.51
N THR A 380 -33.54 -8.86 14.53
CA THR A 380 -33.38 -9.24 13.10
C THR A 380 -31.93 -9.35 12.68
N VAL A 381 -30.98 -9.07 13.57
CA VAL A 381 -29.55 -9.04 13.27
C VAL A 381 -28.99 -10.46 13.17
N LYS A 382 -28.34 -10.74 12.05
CA LYS A 382 -27.51 -11.91 11.77
C LYS A 382 -26.08 -11.41 11.57
N VAL A 383 -25.31 -11.45 12.66
CA VAL A 383 -23.90 -11.07 12.66
C VAL A 383 -23.08 -12.18 12.02
N ALA A 384 -22.29 -11.81 11.03
CA ALA A 384 -21.21 -12.62 10.47
C ALA A 384 -19.89 -11.99 10.90
N TYR A 385 -18.97 -12.81 11.39
CA TYR A 385 -17.68 -12.32 11.88
C TYR A 385 -16.52 -13.06 11.22
N TYR A 386 -15.74 -12.31 10.43
CA TYR A 386 -14.49 -12.77 9.85
C TYR A 386 -13.34 -12.40 10.79
N THR A 387 -12.77 -13.41 11.44
CA THR A 387 -11.64 -13.26 12.36
C THR A 387 -10.30 -13.35 11.66
N GLN A 388 -9.28 -12.75 12.28
CA GLN A 388 -7.88 -12.91 11.85
C GLN A 388 -7.37 -14.35 12.03
N GLU A 389 -7.85 -15.06 13.05
CA GLU A 389 -7.52 -16.47 13.28
C GLU A 389 -8.38 -17.38 12.39
N ASN A 390 -7.74 -18.37 11.77
CA ASN A 390 -8.44 -19.36 10.95
C ASN A 390 -9.27 -20.27 11.85
N GLU A 391 -10.57 -20.41 11.57
CA GLU A 391 -11.36 -21.51 12.11
C GLU A 391 -10.79 -22.85 11.65
N GLU A 392 -10.85 -23.87 12.51
CA GLU A 392 -10.42 -25.22 12.18
C GLU A 392 -11.23 -25.76 10.98
N MET A 393 -10.59 -25.82 9.81
CA MET A 393 -11.18 -26.40 8.62
C MET A 393 -10.84 -27.89 8.52
N ASN A 394 -11.81 -28.70 8.12
CA ASN A 394 -11.53 -30.11 7.81
C ASN A 394 -10.75 -30.20 6.49
N LEU A 395 -9.43 -30.38 6.59
CA LEU A 395 -8.52 -30.40 5.44
C LEU A 395 -8.82 -31.48 4.38
N ASN A 396 -9.57 -32.52 4.75
CA ASN A 396 -9.93 -33.61 3.85
C ASN A 396 -11.22 -33.34 3.04
N GLN A 397 -12.01 -32.34 3.43
CA GLN A 397 -13.26 -32.00 2.77
C GLN A 397 -13.01 -31.32 1.42
N ARG A 398 -13.94 -31.47 0.48
CA ARG A 398 -13.89 -30.74 -0.81
C ARG A 398 -14.39 -29.31 -0.64
N MET A 399 -13.80 -28.39 -1.39
CA MET A 399 -14.18 -26.97 -1.41
C MET A 399 -15.68 -26.74 -1.61
N ILE A 400 -16.29 -27.39 -2.61
CA ILE A 400 -17.73 -27.23 -2.89
C ILE A 400 -18.61 -27.77 -1.76
N GLU A 401 -18.20 -28.84 -1.08
CA GLU A 401 -18.96 -29.44 0.03
C GLU A 401 -18.93 -28.51 1.25
N TYR A 402 -17.77 -27.92 1.54
CA TYR A 402 -17.57 -26.98 2.63
C TYR A 402 -18.49 -25.74 2.55
N ILE A 403 -18.74 -25.24 1.34
CA ILE A 403 -19.70 -24.14 1.12
C ILE A 403 -21.14 -24.62 1.23
N LYS A 404 -21.45 -25.77 0.61
CA LYS A 404 -22.80 -26.34 0.59
C LYS A 404 -23.34 -26.70 1.97
N GLU A 405 -22.47 -26.94 2.95
CA GLU A 405 -22.86 -27.13 4.34
C GLU A 405 -23.65 -25.95 4.92
N ILE A 406 -23.35 -24.72 4.50
CA ILE A 406 -24.05 -23.53 4.98
C ILE A 406 -25.29 -23.26 4.16
N ALA A 407 -25.13 -23.18 2.84
CA ALA A 407 -26.22 -22.92 1.91
C ALA A 407 -25.91 -23.53 0.55
N GLU A 408 -26.87 -24.24 -0.04
CA GLU A 408 -26.75 -24.72 -1.42
C GLU A 408 -26.97 -23.58 -2.44
N VAL A 409 -27.77 -22.58 -2.05
CA VAL A 409 -28.24 -21.48 -2.88
C VAL A 409 -28.39 -20.21 -2.04
N ILE A 410 -28.02 -19.06 -2.62
CA ILE A 410 -28.32 -17.72 -2.10
C ILE A 410 -29.41 -17.07 -2.97
N HIS A 411 -30.29 -16.28 -2.35
CA HIS A 411 -31.25 -15.45 -3.07
C HIS A 411 -30.69 -14.05 -3.33
N THR A 412 -30.97 -13.50 -4.52
CA THR A 412 -30.66 -12.10 -4.90
C THR A 412 -31.85 -11.17 -4.69
N THR A 413 -31.59 -9.85 -4.69
CA THR A 413 -32.61 -8.79 -4.54
C THR A 413 -33.73 -8.91 -5.56
N ASP A 414 -33.39 -9.38 -6.76
CA ASP A 414 -34.31 -9.64 -7.87
C ASP A 414 -35.07 -10.99 -7.78
N GLY A 415 -34.81 -11.79 -6.74
CA GLY A 415 -35.38 -13.12 -6.57
C GLY A 415 -34.70 -14.24 -7.40
N LYS A 416 -33.56 -13.95 -8.05
CA LYS A 416 -32.75 -14.99 -8.73
C LYS A 416 -31.98 -15.82 -7.71
N VAL A 417 -31.82 -17.09 -8.04
CA VAL A 417 -31.16 -18.15 -7.26
C VAL A 417 -29.72 -18.27 -7.76
N ILE A 418 -28.75 -18.00 -6.90
CA ILE A 418 -27.32 -18.20 -7.19
C ILE A 418 -26.87 -19.47 -6.47
N GLY A 419 -26.33 -20.43 -7.22
CA GLY A 419 -25.77 -21.65 -6.65
C GLY A 419 -24.35 -21.45 -6.09
N ALA A 420 -23.95 -22.28 -5.13
CA ALA A 420 -22.60 -22.27 -4.54
C ALA A 420 -21.46 -22.28 -5.59
N SER A 421 -21.62 -22.99 -6.71
CA SER A 421 -20.62 -23.03 -7.79
C SER A 421 -20.42 -21.69 -8.50
N GLN A 422 -21.49 -20.90 -8.68
CA GLN A 422 -21.39 -19.56 -9.28
C GLN A 422 -20.71 -18.57 -8.32
N MET A 423 -20.97 -18.69 -7.02
CA MET A 423 -20.29 -17.88 -6.00
C MET A 423 -18.79 -18.21 -5.92
N LEU A 424 -18.42 -19.48 -6.03
CA LEU A 424 -17.02 -19.89 -6.15
C LEU A 424 -16.34 -19.24 -7.36
N GLU A 425 -16.98 -19.26 -8.52
CA GLU A 425 -16.44 -18.64 -9.74
C GLU A 425 -16.28 -17.12 -9.58
N ARG A 426 -17.22 -16.44 -8.90
CA ARG A 426 -17.11 -15.00 -8.60
C ARG A 426 -15.89 -14.69 -7.72
N PHE A 427 -15.60 -15.53 -6.73
CA PHE A 427 -14.40 -15.42 -5.89
C PHE A 427 -13.13 -16.00 -6.55
N LEU A 428 -13.10 -16.05 -7.88
CA LEU A 428 -11.96 -16.47 -8.69
C LEU A 428 -11.54 -17.93 -8.46
N PHE A 429 -12.47 -18.81 -8.10
CA PHE A 429 -12.25 -20.25 -8.08
C PHE A 429 -12.77 -20.89 -9.39
N PRO A 430 -11.88 -21.33 -10.29
CA PRO A 430 -12.29 -21.94 -11.55
C PRO A 430 -13.11 -23.21 -11.33
N THR A 431 -14.01 -23.54 -12.25
CA THR A 431 -14.88 -24.72 -12.14
C THR A 431 -14.12 -26.04 -11.91
N HIS A 432 -12.90 -26.17 -12.47
CA HIS A 432 -12.08 -27.36 -12.28
C HIS A 432 -11.52 -27.50 -10.85
N SER A 433 -11.39 -26.41 -10.10
CA SER A 433 -10.82 -26.40 -8.74
C SER A 433 -11.84 -26.73 -7.66
N HIS A 434 -13.14 -26.68 -7.95
CA HIS A 434 -14.24 -26.88 -6.98
C HIS A 434 -14.19 -28.24 -6.26
N GLY A 435 -13.62 -29.26 -6.91
CA GLY A 435 -13.45 -30.60 -6.35
C GLY A 435 -12.19 -30.80 -5.50
N THR A 436 -11.34 -29.77 -5.36
CA THR A 436 -10.06 -29.87 -4.67
C THR A 436 -10.25 -29.96 -3.15
N PRO A 437 -9.51 -30.84 -2.44
CA PRO A 437 -9.50 -30.88 -0.98
C PRO A 437 -8.91 -29.60 -0.37
N LEU A 438 -9.45 -29.15 0.76
CA LEU A 438 -9.00 -27.92 1.46
C LEU A 438 -7.51 -27.96 1.83
N GLY A 439 -6.98 -29.14 2.14
CA GLY A 439 -5.56 -29.36 2.46
C GLY A 439 -4.59 -28.98 1.35
N LYS A 440 -5.03 -28.96 0.08
CA LYS A 440 -4.18 -28.59 -1.07
C LYS A 440 -4.23 -27.11 -1.43
N LEU A 441 -5.17 -26.36 -0.85
CA LEU A 441 -5.29 -24.93 -1.09
C LEU A 441 -4.20 -24.16 -0.34
N SER A 442 -3.71 -23.10 -0.97
CA SER A 442 -2.82 -22.12 -0.33
C SER A 442 -3.54 -21.39 0.82
N GLY A 443 -2.78 -20.79 1.74
CA GLY A 443 -3.33 -20.02 2.87
C GLY A 443 -4.31 -18.93 2.41
N GLY A 444 -3.92 -18.15 1.39
CA GLY A 444 -4.79 -17.12 0.81
C GLY A 444 -6.06 -17.69 0.17
N GLU A 445 -5.98 -18.81 -0.57
CA GLU A 445 -7.17 -19.50 -1.09
C GLU A 445 -8.10 -20.00 0.02
N ARG A 446 -7.55 -20.49 1.14
CA ARG A 446 -8.36 -20.91 2.30
C ARG A 446 -9.06 -19.72 2.95
N ARG A 447 -8.37 -18.59 3.11
CA ARG A 447 -8.97 -17.36 3.66
C ARG A 447 -10.09 -16.82 2.76
N ARG A 448 -9.87 -16.80 1.45
CA ARG A 448 -10.92 -16.48 0.45
C ARG A 448 -12.13 -17.37 0.57
N LEU A 449 -11.91 -18.67 0.71
CA LEU A 449 -12.98 -19.64 0.86
C LEU A 449 -13.75 -19.45 2.18
N TYR A 450 -13.04 -19.13 3.26
CA TYR A 450 -13.64 -18.83 4.55
C TYR A 450 -14.51 -17.56 4.49
N LEU A 451 -14.00 -16.50 3.87
CA LEU A 451 -14.78 -15.29 3.62
C LEU A 451 -16.05 -15.60 2.83
N LEU A 452 -15.92 -16.36 1.73
CA LEU A 452 -17.07 -16.78 0.93
C LEU A 452 -18.08 -17.61 1.75
N ARG A 453 -17.60 -18.51 2.62
CA ARG A 453 -18.47 -19.29 3.51
C ARG A 453 -19.31 -18.40 4.43
N ILE A 454 -18.70 -17.36 5.01
CA ILE A 454 -19.41 -16.39 5.87
C ILE A 454 -20.50 -15.66 5.06
N LEU A 455 -20.17 -15.23 3.84
CA LEU A 455 -21.10 -14.51 2.96
C LEU A 455 -22.28 -15.39 2.52
N MET A 456 -22.07 -16.70 2.38
CA MET A 456 -23.14 -17.67 2.05
C MET A 456 -24.16 -17.85 3.19
N GLY A 457 -23.86 -17.36 4.41
CA GLY A 457 -24.81 -17.35 5.53
C GLY A 457 -25.91 -16.29 5.44
N GLU A 458 -25.96 -15.50 4.36
CA GLU A 458 -26.86 -14.34 4.17
C GLU A 458 -26.90 -13.39 5.39
N PRO A 459 -25.73 -12.96 5.91
CA PRO A 459 -25.70 -12.03 7.04
C PRO A 459 -26.23 -10.65 6.64
N ASN A 460 -26.61 -9.87 7.64
CA ASN A 460 -26.99 -8.47 7.46
C ASN A 460 -26.11 -7.49 8.25
N VAL A 461 -25.23 -8.01 9.11
CA VAL A 461 -24.13 -7.27 9.73
C VAL A 461 -22.84 -8.05 9.50
N LEU A 462 -21.88 -7.44 8.84
CA LEU A 462 -20.55 -7.99 8.59
C LEU A 462 -19.54 -7.32 9.52
N LEU A 463 -18.86 -8.13 10.32
CA LEU A 463 -17.70 -7.74 11.11
C LEU A 463 -16.46 -8.33 10.45
N LEU A 464 -15.55 -7.49 9.97
CA LEU A 464 -14.36 -7.91 9.22
C LEU A 464 -13.10 -7.47 9.95
N ASP A 465 -12.38 -8.40 10.57
CA ASP A 465 -11.11 -8.12 11.23
C ASP A 465 -9.93 -8.40 10.28
N GLU A 466 -9.31 -7.33 9.78
CA GLU A 466 -8.23 -7.34 8.80
C GLU A 466 -8.53 -8.24 7.57
N PRO A 467 -9.62 -7.95 6.81
CA PRO A 467 -10.05 -8.78 5.70
C PRO A 467 -9.05 -8.79 4.54
N THR A 468 -8.23 -7.75 4.43
CA THR A 468 -7.30 -7.57 3.32
C THR A 468 -6.02 -8.41 3.44
N ASN A 469 -5.72 -8.92 4.63
CA ASN A 469 -4.53 -9.71 4.86
C ASN A 469 -4.57 -11.04 4.08
N ASP A 470 -3.46 -11.34 3.40
CA ASP A 470 -3.25 -12.54 2.58
C ASP A 470 -4.17 -12.67 1.35
N LEU A 471 -4.90 -11.60 0.99
CA LEU A 471 -5.70 -11.53 -0.23
C LEU A 471 -4.91 -10.86 -1.36
N ASP A 472 -5.06 -11.37 -2.59
CA ASP A 472 -4.45 -10.71 -3.74
C ASP A 472 -5.24 -9.50 -4.22
N THR A 473 -4.59 -8.62 -4.99
CA THR A 473 -5.19 -7.37 -5.47
C THR A 473 -6.49 -7.60 -6.25
N GLN A 474 -6.58 -8.70 -7.01
CA GLN A 474 -7.79 -9.06 -7.76
C GLN A 474 -8.92 -9.52 -6.84
N THR A 475 -8.64 -10.34 -5.84
CA THR A 475 -9.65 -10.75 -4.85
C THR A 475 -10.11 -9.55 -4.03
N LEU A 476 -9.20 -8.64 -3.66
CA LEU A 476 -9.56 -7.41 -2.98
C LEU A 476 -10.57 -6.60 -3.79
N THR A 477 -10.38 -6.45 -5.10
CA THR A 477 -11.35 -5.78 -5.97
C THR A 477 -12.72 -6.48 -5.94
N VAL A 478 -12.75 -7.82 -6.05
CA VAL A 478 -14.01 -8.58 -5.97
C VAL A 478 -14.70 -8.40 -4.63
N LEU A 479 -13.94 -8.36 -3.53
CA LEU A 479 -14.47 -8.13 -2.19
C LEU A 479 -14.99 -6.70 -2.03
N GLU A 480 -14.27 -5.70 -2.52
CA GLU A 480 -14.69 -4.31 -2.52
C GLU A 480 -16.01 -4.14 -3.28
N ASP A 481 -16.10 -4.67 -4.51
CA ASP A 481 -17.31 -4.59 -5.33
C ASP A 481 -18.49 -5.32 -4.65
N TYR A 482 -18.21 -6.44 -3.99
CA TYR A 482 -19.22 -7.15 -3.19
C TYR A 482 -19.70 -6.29 -2.01
N LEU A 483 -18.77 -5.66 -1.28
CA LEU A 483 -19.11 -4.86 -0.11
C LEU A 483 -19.84 -3.59 -0.52
N GLU A 484 -19.48 -2.96 -1.64
CA GLU A 484 -20.18 -1.79 -2.19
C GLU A 484 -21.67 -2.08 -2.41
N ASP A 485 -22.00 -3.22 -3.03
CA ASP A 485 -23.39 -3.66 -3.28
C ASP A 485 -24.13 -4.21 -2.05
N PHE A 486 -23.44 -4.45 -0.93
CA PHE A 486 -24.03 -5.11 0.24
C PHE A 486 -25.02 -4.20 0.99
N PRO A 487 -26.32 -4.54 1.11
CA PRO A 487 -27.33 -3.64 1.69
C PRO A 487 -27.34 -3.62 3.23
N GLY A 488 -26.49 -4.41 3.88
CA GLY A 488 -26.39 -4.50 5.34
C GLY A 488 -25.37 -3.52 5.92
N VAL A 489 -25.05 -3.71 7.19
CA VAL A 489 -24.02 -2.93 7.88
C VAL A 489 -22.67 -3.62 7.74
N VAL A 490 -21.62 -2.83 7.51
CA VAL A 490 -20.24 -3.32 7.48
C VAL A 490 -19.41 -2.58 8.51
N LEU A 491 -18.81 -3.33 9.43
CA LEU A 491 -17.78 -2.85 10.32
C LEU A 491 -16.47 -3.56 9.99
N THR A 492 -15.45 -2.81 9.58
CA THR A 492 -14.18 -3.39 9.16
C THR A 492 -13.00 -2.75 9.86
N VAL A 493 -12.08 -3.58 10.35
CA VAL A 493 -10.75 -3.20 10.77
C VAL A 493 -9.83 -3.50 9.60
N SER A 494 -9.12 -2.50 9.09
CA SER A 494 -8.10 -2.73 8.06
C SER A 494 -7.00 -1.70 8.17
N HIS A 495 -5.80 -2.09 7.78
CA HIS A 495 -4.70 -1.17 7.50
C HIS A 495 -4.59 -0.77 6.02
N ASP A 496 -5.41 -1.38 5.14
CA ASP A 496 -5.44 -1.04 3.72
C ASP A 496 -6.25 0.24 3.51
N ARG A 497 -5.53 1.32 3.22
CA ARG A 497 -6.09 2.65 3.00
C ARG A 497 -7.04 2.69 1.80
N TYR A 498 -6.70 2.01 0.71
CA TYR A 498 -7.52 1.98 -0.50
C TYR A 498 -8.84 1.27 -0.23
N PHE A 499 -8.78 0.14 0.48
CA PHE A 499 -9.97 -0.62 0.87
C PHE A 499 -10.90 0.20 1.77
N LEU A 500 -10.34 0.91 2.77
CA LEU A 500 -11.13 1.78 3.63
C LEU A 500 -11.80 2.92 2.85
N ASP A 501 -11.07 3.62 1.98
CA ASP A 501 -11.62 4.72 1.19
C ASP A 501 -12.79 4.30 0.29
N LYS A 502 -12.78 3.06 -0.22
CA LYS A 502 -13.84 2.57 -1.11
C LYS A 502 -15.07 2.03 -0.35
N VAL A 503 -14.88 1.48 0.86
CA VAL A 503 -15.93 0.73 1.57
C VAL A 503 -16.57 1.52 2.71
N VAL A 504 -15.87 2.50 3.28
CA VAL A 504 -16.22 3.14 4.56
C VAL A 504 -16.64 4.59 4.39
N ASP A 505 -17.69 5.00 5.12
CA ASP A 505 -18.17 6.38 5.20
C ASP A 505 -17.88 7.03 6.56
N GLU A 506 -17.65 6.22 7.60
CA GLU A 506 -17.41 6.65 8.98
C GLU A 506 -16.21 5.92 9.61
N LEU A 507 -15.33 6.63 10.29
CA LEU A 507 -14.11 6.09 10.90
C LEU A 507 -14.13 6.19 12.43
N PHE A 508 -13.82 5.08 13.08
CA PHE A 508 -13.50 4.99 14.50
C PHE A 508 -11.99 4.97 14.71
N ILE A 509 -11.47 6.06 15.25
CA ILE A 509 -10.04 6.26 15.49
C ILE A 509 -9.74 5.93 16.95
N PHE A 510 -8.97 4.87 17.17
CA PHE A 510 -8.46 4.50 18.48
C PHE A 510 -7.15 5.24 18.76
N THR A 511 -7.23 6.33 19.53
CA THR A 511 -6.07 7.15 19.94
C THR A 511 -5.26 6.52 21.09
N GLY A 512 -5.76 5.43 21.67
CA GLY A 512 -5.16 4.78 22.84
C GLY A 512 -5.70 5.31 24.16
N GLY A 513 -5.43 4.59 25.26
CA GLY A 513 -5.91 4.96 26.60
C GLY A 513 -7.40 4.75 26.86
N GLY A 514 -8.14 4.17 25.90
CA GLY A 514 -9.58 3.93 26.00
C GLY A 514 -10.46 4.95 25.29
N GLU A 515 -9.87 5.97 24.65
CA GLU A 515 -10.60 6.96 23.86
C GLU A 515 -10.77 6.50 22.40
N VAL A 516 -11.98 6.68 21.88
CA VAL A 516 -12.34 6.46 20.48
C VAL A 516 -12.93 7.75 19.94
N ARG A 517 -12.38 8.25 18.83
CA ARG A 517 -12.91 9.42 18.12
C ARG A 517 -13.66 8.97 16.88
N GLU A 518 -14.81 9.58 16.65
CA GLU A 518 -15.61 9.35 15.44
C GLU A 518 -15.28 10.43 14.42
N PHE A 519 -15.10 10.02 13.17
CA PHE A 519 -14.87 10.91 12.03
C PHE A 519 -15.78 10.51 10.88
N LEU A 520 -16.49 11.48 10.31
CA LEU A 520 -17.37 11.28 9.16
C LEU A 520 -16.62 11.71 7.89
N GLY A 521 -16.37 10.77 6.99
CA GLY A 521 -15.59 11.00 5.77
C GLY A 521 -14.68 9.83 5.43
N SER A 522 -13.97 9.97 4.32
CA SER A 522 -13.03 8.94 3.86
C SER A 522 -11.76 8.92 4.72
N TYR A 523 -10.96 7.88 4.55
CA TYR A 523 -9.67 7.76 5.24
C TYR A 523 -8.67 8.80 4.74
N THR A 524 -8.68 9.09 3.44
CA THR A 524 -7.86 10.16 2.86
C THR A 524 -8.20 11.54 3.45
N ASP A 525 -9.48 11.87 3.62
CA ASP A 525 -9.89 13.15 4.22
C ASP A 525 -9.37 13.30 5.67
N TYR A 526 -9.42 12.21 6.44
CA TYR A 526 -8.90 12.19 7.79
C TYR A 526 -7.39 12.47 7.84
N LEU A 527 -6.61 11.84 6.94
CA LEU A 527 -5.16 12.06 6.87
C LEU A 527 -4.80 13.49 6.48
N GLU A 528 -5.51 14.09 5.54
CA GLU A 528 -5.27 15.49 5.15
C GLU A 528 -5.58 16.45 6.30
N MET A 529 -6.65 16.19 7.05
CA MET A 529 -7.00 16.95 8.24
C MET A 529 -5.92 16.85 9.33
N GLU A 530 -5.38 15.65 9.59
CA GLU A 530 -4.29 15.49 10.56
C GLU A 530 -3.01 16.17 10.13
N LYS A 531 -2.60 16.02 8.87
CA LYS A 531 -1.41 16.72 8.34
C LYS A 531 -1.55 18.23 8.46
N THR A 532 -2.73 18.76 8.16
CA THR A 532 -3.01 20.20 8.27
C THR A 532 -2.94 20.65 9.72
N LYS A 533 -3.52 19.89 10.66
CA LYS A 533 -3.41 20.17 12.10
C LYS A 533 -1.97 20.16 12.59
N GLU A 534 -1.19 19.14 12.22
CA GLU A 534 0.23 19.08 12.60
C GLU A 534 1.02 20.26 12.06
N LEU A 535 0.75 20.69 10.82
CA LEU A 535 1.41 21.86 10.22
C LEU A 535 1.04 23.14 10.96
N ILE A 536 -0.22 23.30 11.37
CA ILE A 536 -0.68 24.42 12.18
C ILE A 536 -0.02 24.39 13.56
N GLU A 537 -0.02 23.24 14.26
CA GLU A 537 0.62 23.09 15.57
C GLU A 537 2.14 23.33 15.51
N LYS A 538 2.82 22.83 14.46
CA LYS A 538 4.25 23.10 14.22
C LYS A 538 4.49 24.58 13.94
N ALA A 539 3.61 25.26 13.21
CA ALA A 539 3.69 26.70 12.94
C ALA A 539 3.43 27.53 14.21
N GLU A 540 2.49 27.12 15.05
CA GLU A 540 2.19 27.74 16.35
C GLU A 540 3.33 27.54 17.35
N MET A 541 3.89 26.33 17.47
CA MET A 541 5.07 26.06 18.29
C MET A 541 6.30 26.84 17.80
N GLN A 542 6.47 27.03 16.49
CA GLN A 542 7.55 27.88 15.95
C GLN A 542 7.31 29.37 16.21
N LYS A 543 6.06 29.84 16.18
CA LYS A 543 5.70 31.18 16.63
C LYS A 543 5.97 31.36 18.12
N GLU A 544 5.58 30.42 18.97
CA GLU A 544 5.84 30.47 20.41
C GLU A 544 7.35 30.41 20.72
N LYS A 545 8.13 29.56 20.05
CA LYS A 545 9.60 29.55 20.21
C LYS A 545 10.25 30.87 19.77
N LYS A 546 9.77 31.49 18.69
CA LYS A 546 10.22 32.84 18.29
C LYS A 546 9.83 33.92 19.31
N VAL A 547 8.65 33.80 19.93
CA VAL A 547 8.18 34.74 20.97
C VAL A 547 8.92 34.56 22.29
N VAL A 548 9.44 33.36 22.60
CA VAL A 548 10.18 33.08 23.84
C VAL A 548 11.69 33.42 23.72
N GLU A 549 12.31 33.33 22.53
CA GLU A 549 13.71 33.75 22.32
C GLU A 549 13.88 35.28 22.21
N GLU A 550 12.84 36.03 21.84
CA GLU A 550 12.86 37.48 21.88
C GLU A 550 12.26 38.01 23.19
N ALA A 551 13.11 38.15 24.23
CA ALA A 551 12.82 39.08 25.32
C ALA A 551 12.49 40.47 24.71
N PRO A 552 11.50 41.22 25.25
CA PRO A 552 10.93 42.37 24.56
C PRO A 552 11.96 43.51 24.50
N LYS A 553 12.73 43.57 23.42
CA LYS A 553 13.33 44.83 23.00
C LYS A 553 12.16 45.68 22.56
N GLN A 554 11.92 46.77 23.31
CA GLN A 554 11.03 47.85 22.89
C GLN A 554 11.36 48.22 21.44
N GLN A 555 10.60 47.67 20.50
CA GLN A 555 10.62 48.11 19.12
C GLN A 555 10.08 49.53 19.15
N ARG A 556 10.99 50.50 19.06
CA ARG A 556 10.63 51.87 18.74
C ARG A 556 9.89 51.80 17.42
N LYS A 557 8.58 52.09 17.43
CA LYS A 557 7.76 52.27 16.23
C LYS A 557 8.56 53.11 15.23
N ARG A 558 8.97 52.48 14.12
CA ARG A 558 9.76 53.10 13.07
C ARG A 558 8.84 54.10 12.37
N LYS A 559 9.11 55.40 12.51
CA LYS A 559 8.40 56.42 11.74
C LYS A 559 8.95 56.42 10.31
N LEU A 560 8.07 56.59 9.32
CA LEU A 560 8.48 56.83 7.93
C LEU A 560 9.52 57.96 7.89
N SER A 561 10.63 57.73 7.19
CA SER A 561 11.59 58.79 6.88
C SER A 561 10.98 59.79 5.91
N TYR A 562 11.53 61.00 5.84
CA TYR A 562 11.05 62.06 4.92
C TYR A 562 10.98 61.61 3.45
N ASN A 563 11.90 60.72 3.04
CA ASN A 563 11.89 60.16 1.69
C ASN A 563 10.77 59.12 1.49
N GLU A 564 10.51 58.27 2.50
CA GLU A 564 9.44 57.27 2.45
C GLU A 564 8.04 57.91 2.56
N GLN A 565 7.89 59.04 3.26
CA GLN A 565 6.64 59.81 3.27
C GLN A 565 6.31 60.38 1.88
N ARG A 566 7.31 60.94 1.20
CA ARG A 566 7.13 61.48 -0.15
C ARG A 566 6.92 60.37 -1.18
N GLU A 567 7.54 59.21 -0.97
CA GLU A 567 7.30 58.01 -1.76
C GLU A 567 5.85 57.53 -1.58
N TRP A 568 5.36 57.42 -0.34
CA TRP A 568 3.98 57.06 -0.03
C TRP A 568 2.94 58.00 -0.66
N GLU A 569 3.19 59.31 -0.66
CA GLU A 569 2.29 60.29 -1.30
C GLU A 569 2.25 60.17 -2.84
N THR A 570 3.22 59.53 -3.48
CA THR A 570 3.35 59.49 -4.96
C THR A 570 3.29 58.09 -5.55
N ILE A 571 3.31 57.05 -4.72
CA ILE A 571 3.36 55.66 -5.19
C ILE A 571 2.01 55.19 -5.74
N GLU A 572 0.88 55.70 -5.22
CA GLU A 572 -0.46 55.42 -5.75
C GLU A 572 -0.64 56.03 -7.15
N ASP A 573 -0.15 57.26 -7.36
CA ASP A 573 -0.14 57.90 -8.68
C ASP A 573 0.70 57.10 -9.68
N LYS A 574 1.86 56.56 -9.26
CA LYS A 574 2.70 55.73 -10.11
C LYS A 574 2.06 54.39 -10.47
N ILE A 575 1.33 53.77 -9.55
CA ILE A 575 0.59 52.53 -9.82
C ILE A 575 -0.47 52.81 -10.89
N ALA A 576 -1.24 53.89 -10.74
CA ALA A 576 -2.23 54.31 -11.73
C ALA A 576 -1.62 54.60 -13.11
N GLU A 577 -0.48 55.29 -13.17
CA GLU A 577 0.25 55.54 -14.43
C GLU A 577 0.73 54.24 -15.11
N LEU A 578 1.19 53.26 -14.34
CA LEU A 578 1.66 51.97 -14.86
C LEU A 578 0.51 51.08 -15.34
N GLU A 579 -0.64 51.11 -14.65
CA GLU A 579 -1.87 50.43 -15.07
C GLU A 579 -2.43 51.03 -16.37
N GLU A 580 -2.51 52.36 -16.48
CA GLU A 580 -2.94 53.06 -17.69
C GLU A 580 -2.00 52.74 -18.87
N LYS A 581 -0.70 52.67 -18.62
CA LYS A 581 0.29 52.31 -19.63
C LYS A 581 0.15 50.86 -20.10
N LEU A 582 -0.15 49.92 -19.21
CA LEU A 582 -0.44 48.53 -19.57
C LEU A 582 -1.72 48.40 -20.41
N GLU A 583 -2.76 49.16 -20.06
CA GLU A 583 -4.01 49.20 -20.82
C GLU A 583 -3.78 49.72 -22.24
N LEU A 584 -3.02 50.83 -22.40
CA LEU A 584 -2.64 51.37 -23.70
C LEU A 584 -1.80 50.40 -24.54
N ILE A 585 -0.82 49.72 -23.93
CA ILE A 585 -0.02 48.70 -24.64
C ILE A 585 -0.91 47.54 -25.08
N GLY A 586 -1.88 47.11 -24.26
CA GLY A 586 -2.86 46.08 -24.61
C GLY A 586 -3.74 46.48 -25.79
N GLU A 587 -4.23 47.73 -25.82
CA GLU A 587 -4.97 48.26 -26.97
C GLU A 587 -4.11 48.33 -28.24
N GLU A 588 -2.85 48.72 -28.14
CA GLU A 588 -1.94 48.71 -29.29
C GLU A 588 -1.66 47.29 -29.79
N LEU A 589 -1.50 46.32 -28.89
CA LEU A 589 -1.22 44.91 -29.20
C LEU A 589 -2.40 44.25 -29.92
N THR A 590 -3.64 44.60 -29.57
CA THR A 590 -4.85 44.12 -30.29
C THR A 590 -5.01 44.74 -31.68
N ASN A 591 -4.46 45.95 -31.90
CA ASN A 591 -4.47 46.64 -33.19
C ASN A 591 -3.26 46.30 -34.08
N VAL A 592 -2.27 45.57 -33.56
CA VAL A 592 -1.15 45.06 -34.36
C VAL A 592 -1.62 43.85 -35.15
N GLY A 593 -1.88 44.05 -36.45
CA GLY A 593 -2.29 42.99 -37.36
C GLY A 593 -1.17 41.95 -37.62
N SER A 594 -0.54 41.99 -38.79
CA SER A 594 0.47 40.99 -39.22
C SER A 594 1.92 41.43 -39.00
N ASP A 595 2.18 42.52 -38.27
CA ASP A 595 3.52 43.02 -37.97
C ASP A 595 4.09 42.33 -36.72
N PHE A 596 4.68 41.16 -36.93
CA PHE A 596 5.26 40.32 -35.87
C PHE A 596 6.38 41.02 -35.11
N THR A 597 7.15 41.90 -35.76
CA THR A 597 8.22 42.67 -35.13
C THR A 597 7.67 43.66 -34.12
N LYS A 598 6.63 44.41 -34.50
CA LYS A 598 5.98 45.38 -33.61
C LYS A 598 5.22 44.70 -32.46
N ALA A 599 4.60 43.53 -32.72
CA ALA A 599 3.95 42.74 -31.69
C ALA A 599 4.93 42.23 -30.63
N GLN A 600 6.14 41.82 -31.04
CA GLN A 600 7.18 41.39 -30.12
C GLN A 600 7.70 42.54 -29.25
N GLU A 601 7.95 43.72 -29.83
CA GLU A 601 8.37 44.91 -29.09
C GLU A 601 7.33 45.36 -28.05
N LEU A 602 6.04 45.34 -28.41
CA LEU A 602 4.94 45.66 -27.49
C LEU A 602 4.77 44.61 -26.39
N SER A 603 4.97 43.33 -26.71
CA SER A 603 4.93 42.25 -25.70
C SER A 603 6.07 42.37 -24.69
N GLU A 604 7.29 42.72 -25.14
CA GLU A 604 8.42 42.97 -24.23
C GLU A 604 8.21 44.24 -23.39
N ALA A 605 7.56 45.27 -23.95
CA ALA A 605 7.21 46.49 -23.23
C ALA A 605 6.11 46.25 -22.18
N ALA A 606 5.12 45.41 -22.49
CA ALA A 606 4.08 44.99 -21.55
C ALA A 606 4.70 44.24 -20.36
N GLN A 607 5.53 43.23 -20.64
CA GLN A 607 6.19 42.44 -19.59
C GLN A 607 7.06 43.29 -18.66
N LYS A 608 7.81 44.26 -19.20
CA LYS A 608 8.60 45.18 -18.37
C LYS A 608 7.73 46.10 -17.51
N THR A 609 6.62 46.58 -18.06
CA THR A 609 5.70 47.45 -17.33
C THR A 609 4.97 46.68 -16.21
N GLU A 610 4.66 45.40 -16.45
CA GLU A 610 4.08 44.48 -15.46
C GLU A 610 5.05 44.16 -14.32
N GLU A 611 6.33 43.89 -14.63
CA GLU A 611 7.38 43.72 -13.59
C GLU A 611 7.63 45.00 -12.78
N GLU A 612 7.52 46.18 -13.39
CA GLU A 612 7.62 47.47 -12.68
C GLU A 612 6.40 47.72 -11.79
N LEU A 613 5.21 47.33 -12.24
CA LEU A 613 3.97 47.43 -11.48
C LEU A 613 4.01 46.53 -10.24
N GLU A 614 4.41 45.27 -10.39
CA GLU A 614 4.51 44.30 -9.29
C GLU A 614 5.47 44.80 -8.20
N LYS A 615 6.67 45.28 -8.59
CA LYS A 615 7.64 45.87 -7.65
C LYS A 615 7.09 47.11 -6.94
N THR A 616 6.30 47.92 -7.63
CA THR A 616 5.70 49.13 -7.06
C THR A 616 4.58 48.78 -6.08
N MET A 617 3.79 47.74 -6.38
CA MET A 617 2.76 47.20 -5.49
C MET A 617 3.36 46.56 -4.22
N GLU A 618 4.43 45.77 -4.36
CA GLU A 618 5.17 45.23 -3.22
C GLU A 618 5.69 46.37 -2.32
N ARG A 619 6.26 47.40 -2.94
CA ARG A 619 6.75 48.59 -2.22
C ARG A 619 5.62 49.37 -1.52
N TRP A 620 4.44 49.46 -2.13
CA TRP A 620 3.26 50.04 -1.49
C TRP A 620 2.80 49.19 -0.29
N SER A 621 2.80 47.85 -0.41
CA SER A 621 2.48 46.94 0.69
C SER A 621 3.44 47.14 1.88
N GLU A 622 4.75 47.23 1.62
CA GLU A 622 5.76 47.49 2.66
C GLU A 622 5.53 48.83 3.38
N LEU A 623 5.23 49.90 2.63
CA LEU A 623 4.97 51.22 3.20
C LEU A 623 3.63 51.25 3.97
N SER A 624 2.62 50.53 3.50
CA SER A 624 1.32 50.37 4.16
C SER A 624 1.47 49.68 5.51
N ASP A 625 2.23 48.59 5.60
CA ASP A 625 2.50 47.87 6.85
C ASP A 625 3.21 48.77 7.90
N ILE A 626 4.10 49.67 7.44
CA ILE A 626 4.75 50.65 8.31
C ILE A 626 3.76 51.72 8.81
N VAL A 627 2.82 52.16 7.97
CA VAL A 627 1.78 53.13 8.31
C VAL A 627 0.73 52.52 9.25
N GLU A 628 0.29 51.28 9.01
CA GLU A 628 -0.66 50.59 9.86
C GLU A 628 -0.05 50.21 11.22
N GLY A 629 1.23 49.84 11.26
CA GLY A 629 1.97 49.62 12.51
C GLY A 629 2.19 50.89 13.36
N LEU A 630 1.98 52.08 12.79
CA LEU A 630 2.02 53.36 13.49
C LEU A 630 0.71 53.69 14.22
N LYS A 631 -0.45 53.22 13.73
CA LYS A 631 -1.73 53.28 14.47
C LYS A 631 -1.70 52.37 15.70
#